data_AF-A0A257THG9-F1
#
_entry.id   AF-A0A257THG9-F1
#
_cell.length_a   1.000
_cell.length_b   1.000
_cell.length_c   1.000
_cell.angle_alpha   90.00
_cell.angle_beta   90.00
_cell.angle_gamma   90.00
#
_symmetry.space_group_name_H-M   'P 1'
#
loop_
_entity.id
_entity.type
_entity.pdbx_description
1 polymer ?
#
loop_
_entity_poly.entity_id
_entity_poly.type
_entity_poly.pdbx_seq_one_letter_code
_entity_poly.pdbx_strand_id
1 'polypeptide(L)'
;LALDFDVLRTSGESPEQALAELHRRKGWYDPALLETLARLFNCEICYESRTVLLSQLEEGMLLDQHVLSSEGDILVTRGQEVSLALIQRLSNYAQTVRGVQQPICVLVPIRVTETSAGIASGTP
;
A
#
# COMPACT_ATOMS: atom_id res chain seq x y z
N LEU A 1 5.22 22.83 3.52
CA LEU A 1 5.57 21.41 3.74
C LEU A 1 4.61 20.48 2.99
N ALA A 2 3.35 20.31 3.40
CA ALA A 2 2.41 19.42 2.69
C ALA A 2 2.19 19.81 1.22
N LEU A 3 1.96 21.10 0.94
CA LEU A 3 1.75 21.60 -0.42
C LEU A 3 3.02 21.47 -1.29
N ASP A 4 4.18 21.88 -0.78
CA ASP A 4 5.46 21.74 -1.49
C ASP A 4 5.82 20.28 -1.78
N PHE A 5 5.53 19.38 -0.84
CA PHE A 5 5.75 17.94 -1.02
C PHE A 5 4.82 17.37 -2.09
N ASP A 6 3.53 17.73 -2.08
CA ASP A 6 2.58 17.30 -3.12
C ASP A 6 2.92 17.85 -4.50
N VAL A 7 3.45 19.06 -4.58
CA VAL A 7 3.96 19.64 -5.84
C VAL A 7 5.13 18.81 -6.38
N LEU A 8 6.11 18.47 -5.54
CA LEU A 8 7.27 17.65 -5.93
C LEU A 8 6.85 16.22 -6.33
N ARG A 9 5.85 15.66 -5.65
CA ARG A 9 5.28 14.35 -5.95
C ARG A 9 4.49 14.33 -7.27
N THR A 10 3.82 15.44 -7.59
CA THR A 10 3.06 15.59 -8.85
C THR A 10 3.99 15.82 -10.05
N SER A 11 5.21 16.33 -9.83
CA SER A 11 6.26 16.40 -10.86
C SER A 11 6.96 15.06 -11.15
N GLY A 12 6.55 13.96 -10.49
CA GLY A 12 7.08 12.63 -10.73
C GLY A 12 8.32 12.28 -9.91
N GLU A 13 8.68 13.07 -8.90
CA GLU A 13 9.74 12.73 -7.96
C GLU A 13 9.27 11.69 -6.95
N SER A 14 10.16 10.75 -6.63
CA SER A 14 9.94 9.78 -5.56
C SER A 14 9.88 10.48 -4.18
N PRO A 15 9.21 9.89 -3.17
CA PRO A 15 9.13 10.45 -1.82
C PRO A 15 10.49 10.83 -1.24
N GLU A 16 11.52 10.01 -1.49
CA GLU A 16 12.89 10.22 -1.04
C GLU A 16 13.54 11.42 -1.73
N GLN A 17 13.30 11.59 -3.03
CA GLN A 17 13.81 12.73 -3.81
C GLN A 17 13.13 14.04 -3.39
N ALA A 18 11.81 14.02 -3.24
CA ALA A 18 11.05 15.17 -2.75
C ALA A 18 11.52 15.57 -1.34
N LEU A 19 11.77 14.60 -0.46
CA LEU A 19 12.27 14.84 0.90
C LEU A 19 13.72 15.34 0.91
N ALA A 20 14.58 14.84 0.02
CA ALA A 20 15.95 15.33 -0.15
C ALA A 20 15.96 16.79 -0.65
N GLU A 21 15.04 17.14 -1.56
CA GLU A 21 14.87 18.50 -2.05
C GLU A 21 14.36 19.44 -0.95
N LEU A 22 13.43 18.98 -0.11
CA LEU A 22 12.99 19.73 1.07
C LEU A 22 14.10 19.91 2.10
N HIS A 23 14.96 18.91 2.31
CA HIS A 23 16.14 19.03 3.18
C HIS A 23 17.19 20.00 2.63
N ARG A 24 17.29 20.13 1.30
CA ARG A 24 18.21 21.06 0.64
C ARG A 24 17.81 22.52 0.87
N ARG A 25 16.53 22.80 1.10
CA ARG A 25 15.98 24.13 1.47
C ARG A 25 16.21 24.46 2.95
N LYS A 26 17.48 24.48 3.37
CA LYS A 26 17.87 24.78 4.76
C LYS A 26 17.21 26.06 5.28
N GLY A 27 16.59 25.98 6.45
CA GLY A 27 15.99 27.11 7.17
C GLY A 27 14.52 27.42 6.83
N TRP A 28 13.92 26.73 5.86
CA TRP A 28 12.51 26.91 5.50
C TRP A 28 11.57 26.04 6.33
N TYR A 29 12.07 24.92 6.84
CA TYR A 29 11.32 23.93 7.59
C TYR A 29 12.06 23.55 8.86
N ASP A 30 11.30 23.26 9.92
CA ASP A 30 11.85 22.73 11.17
C ASP A 30 12.48 21.34 10.89
N PRO A 31 13.77 21.15 11.20
CA PRO A 31 14.42 19.84 11.07
C PRO A 31 13.69 18.69 11.76
N ALA A 32 13.07 18.92 12.93
CA ALA A 32 12.33 17.88 13.64
C ALA A 32 11.06 17.45 12.89
N LEU A 33 10.43 18.40 12.18
CA LEU A 33 9.27 18.14 11.34
C LEU A 33 9.66 17.38 10.06
N LEU A 34 10.79 17.75 9.44
CA LEU A 34 11.36 17.02 8.30
C LEU A 34 11.77 15.60 8.68
N GLU A 35 12.34 15.39 9.87
CA GLU A 35 12.74 14.08 10.36
C GLU A 35 11.52 13.21 10.74
N THR A 36 10.45 13.82 11.26
CA THR A 36 9.18 13.12 11.51
C THR A 36 8.53 12.71 10.18
N LEU A 37 8.53 13.61 9.20
CA LEU A 37 8.04 13.31 7.86
C LEU A 37 8.90 12.22 7.18
N ALA A 38 10.22 12.31 7.33
CA ALA A 38 11.16 11.28 6.88
C ALA A 38 10.82 9.94 7.50
N ARG A 39 10.61 9.87 8.82
CA ARG A 39 10.22 8.65 9.52
C ARG A 39 8.85 8.12 9.08
N LEU A 40 7.88 8.97 8.76
CA LEU A 40 6.59 8.54 8.21
C LEU A 40 6.73 7.91 6.82
N PHE A 41 7.65 8.40 5.99
CA PHE A 41 7.96 7.78 4.68
C PHE A 41 8.93 6.61 4.80
N ASN A 42 9.81 6.58 5.80
CA ASN A 42 10.67 5.43 6.08
C ASN A 42 9.86 4.30 6.76
N CYS A 43 8.74 4.64 7.37
CA CYS A 43 7.61 3.78 7.70
C CYS A 43 6.59 3.84 6.57
N GLU A 44 7.02 3.72 5.31
CA GLU A 44 6.09 3.47 4.23
C GLU A 44 5.27 2.25 4.64
N ILE A 45 3.94 2.43 4.77
CA ILE A 45 3.04 1.32 4.54
C ILE A 45 3.19 1.03 3.05
N CYS A 46 4.29 0.36 2.67
CA CYS A 46 4.51 -0.05 1.29
C CYS A 46 3.39 -1.04 0.99
N TYR A 47 2.50 -0.69 0.08
CA TYR A 47 1.54 -1.66 -0.41
C TYR A 47 2.20 -2.44 -1.54
N GLU A 48 2.33 -3.75 -1.37
CA GLU A 48 2.74 -4.63 -2.46
C GLU A 48 1.51 -4.99 -3.30
N SER A 49 1.57 -4.78 -4.62
CA SER A 49 0.56 -5.34 -5.52
C SER A 49 0.80 -6.83 -5.68
N ARG A 50 -0.21 -7.63 -5.35
CA ARG A 50 -0.18 -9.10 -5.39
C ARG A 50 -1.40 -9.63 -6.13
N THR A 51 -1.20 -10.68 -6.92
CA THR A 51 -2.30 -11.47 -7.49
C THR A 51 -2.60 -12.66 -6.58
N VAL A 52 -3.84 -12.75 -6.11
CA VAL A 52 -4.29 -13.80 -5.18
C VAL A 52 -5.56 -14.49 -5.69
N LEU A 53 -5.77 -15.74 -5.32
CA LEU A 53 -7.05 -16.41 -5.53
C LEU A 53 -8.11 -15.85 -4.57
N LEU A 54 -9.38 -16.04 -4.88
CA LEU A 54 -10.49 -15.67 -4.01
C LEU A 54 -10.38 -16.34 -2.63
N SER A 55 -9.88 -17.57 -2.58
CA SER A 55 -9.62 -18.31 -1.33
C SER A 55 -8.47 -17.73 -0.48
N GLN A 56 -7.69 -16.81 -1.05
CA GLN A 56 -6.54 -16.17 -0.42
C GLN A 56 -6.80 -14.68 -0.13
N LEU A 57 -8.02 -14.19 -0.37
CA LEU A 57 -8.41 -12.85 0.07
C LEU A 57 -8.51 -12.82 1.59
N GLU A 58 -7.88 -11.82 2.20
CA GLU A 58 -7.91 -11.57 3.63
C GLU A 58 -8.41 -10.16 3.92
N GLU A 59 -8.95 -9.96 5.12
CA GLU A 59 -9.42 -8.65 5.57
C GLU A 59 -8.27 -7.64 5.63
N GLY A 60 -8.55 -6.39 5.24
CA GLY A 60 -7.57 -5.30 5.21
C GLY A 60 -6.71 -5.24 3.95
N MET A 61 -6.84 -6.20 3.01
CA MET A 61 -6.33 -6.03 1.65
C MET A 61 -7.13 -4.94 0.92
N LEU A 62 -6.53 -4.29 -0.09
CA LEU A 62 -7.21 -3.29 -0.92
C LEU A 62 -7.31 -3.79 -2.36
N LEU A 63 -8.48 -3.70 -3.00
CA LEU A 63 -8.63 -4.12 -4.39
C LEU A 63 -7.88 -3.16 -5.34
N ASP A 64 -6.82 -3.64 -6.00
CA ASP A 64 -6.00 -2.83 -6.91
C ASP A 64 -6.66 -2.67 -8.29
N GLN A 65 -7.67 -3.50 -8.59
CA GLN A 65 -8.46 -3.45 -9.81
C GLN A 65 -9.94 -3.77 -9.55
N HIS A 66 -10.78 -3.55 -10.57
CA HIS A 66 -12.17 -4.01 -10.53
C HIS A 66 -12.22 -5.54 -10.49
N VAL A 67 -13.06 -6.09 -9.63
CA VAL A 67 -13.37 -7.53 -9.62
C VAL A 67 -14.52 -7.76 -10.58
N LEU A 68 -14.30 -8.63 -11.56
CA LEU A 68 -15.25 -8.88 -12.65
C LEU A 68 -15.87 -10.29 -12.55
N SER A 69 -17.05 -10.46 -13.13
CA SER A 69 -17.61 -11.78 -13.45
C SER A 69 -16.86 -12.40 -14.64
N SER A 70 -17.02 -13.69 -14.90
CA SER A 70 -16.42 -14.31 -16.09
C SER A 70 -16.93 -13.71 -17.41
N GLU A 71 -18.10 -13.05 -17.39
CA GLU A 71 -18.69 -12.34 -18.53
C GLU A 71 -18.22 -10.87 -18.62
N GLY A 72 -17.46 -10.36 -17.64
CA GLY A 72 -16.90 -9.01 -17.64
C GLY A 72 -17.72 -7.96 -16.87
N ASP A 73 -18.79 -8.36 -16.18
CA ASP A 73 -19.57 -7.45 -15.34
C ASP A 73 -18.78 -7.04 -14.09
N ILE A 74 -18.84 -5.77 -13.69
CA ILE A 74 -18.19 -5.30 -12.46
C ILE A 74 -18.97 -5.81 -11.24
N LEU A 75 -18.34 -6.70 -10.46
CA LEU A 75 -18.90 -7.20 -9.19
C LEU A 75 -18.55 -6.29 -8.01
N VAL A 76 -17.34 -5.73 -8.04
CA VAL A 76 -16.78 -4.81 -7.03
C VAL A 76 -15.84 -3.82 -7.71
N THR A 77 -15.90 -2.56 -7.30
CA THR A 77 -15.02 -1.53 -7.84
C THR A 77 -13.61 -1.57 -7.23
N ARG A 78 -12.62 -1.14 -8.01
CA ARG A 78 -11.26 -0.86 -7.54
C ARG A 78 -11.29 0.08 -6.32
N GLY A 79 -10.31 -0.06 -5.43
CA GLY A 79 -10.06 0.82 -4.29
C GLY A 79 -10.93 0.53 -3.07
N GLN A 80 -11.73 -0.55 -3.09
CA GLN A 80 -12.46 -1.02 -1.93
C GLN A 80 -11.54 -1.86 -1.03
N GLU A 81 -11.65 -1.65 0.27
CA GLU A 81 -11.04 -2.52 1.27
C GLU A 81 -11.78 -3.86 1.33
N VAL A 82 -11.01 -4.93 1.41
CA VAL A 82 -11.52 -6.28 1.56
C VAL A 82 -11.98 -6.46 2.99
N SER A 83 -13.29 -6.67 3.15
CA SER A 83 -13.94 -7.02 4.41
C SER A 83 -14.45 -8.45 4.37
N LEU A 84 -14.72 -9.05 5.53
CA LEU A 84 -15.31 -10.39 5.60
C LEU A 84 -16.62 -10.51 4.80
N ALA A 85 -17.48 -9.49 4.86
CA ALA A 85 -18.73 -9.44 4.11
C ALA A 85 -18.50 -9.44 2.59
N LEU A 86 -17.46 -8.76 2.13
CA LEU A 86 -17.07 -8.75 0.72
C LEU A 86 -16.56 -10.12 0.26
N ILE A 87 -15.69 -10.75 1.07
CA ILE A 87 -15.17 -12.09 0.81
C ILE A 87 -16.33 -13.11 0.70
N GLN A 88 -17.28 -13.06 1.64
CA GLN A 88 -18.47 -13.93 1.63
C GLN A 88 -19.33 -13.69 0.39
N ARG A 89 -19.59 -12.43 0.03
CA ARG A 89 -20.35 -12.08 -1.18
C ARG A 89 -19.68 -12.64 -2.45
N LEU A 90 -18.37 -12.43 -2.60
CA LEU A 90 -17.61 -12.94 -3.74
C LEU A 90 -17.57 -14.47 -3.77
N SER A 91 -17.43 -15.11 -2.60
CA SER A 91 -17.45 -16.58 -2.46
C SER A 91 -18.80 -17.18 -2.87
N ASN A 92 -19.90 -16.55 -2.46
CA ASN A 92 -21.24 -16.95 -2.87
C ASN A 92 -21.44 -16.74 -4.38
N TYR A 93 -20.96 -15.63 -4.92
CA TYR A 93 -21.06 -15.35 -6.36
C TYR A 93 -20.22 -16.31 -7.20
N ALA A 94 -19.06 -16.74 -6.70
CA ALA A 94 -18.19 -17.70 -7.38
C ALA A 94 -18.83 -19.08 -7.57
N GLN A 95 -19.84 -19.44 -6.77
CA GLN A 95 -20.62 -20.67 -6.92
C GLN A 95 -21.69 -20.59 -8.02
N THR A 96 -21.96 -19.39 -8.55
CA THR A 96 -22.90 -19.22 -9.66
C THR A 96 -22.24 -19.61 -11.00
N VAL A 97 -23.07 -19.83 -12.02
CA VAL A 97 -22.60 -20.16 -13.39
C VAL A 97 -21.66 -19.08 -13.96
N ARG A 98 -21.83 -17.82 -13.56
CA ARG A 98 -21.01 -16.70 -14.04
C ARG A 98 -19.64 -16.62 -13.36
N GLY A 99 -19.50 -17.16 -12.15
CA GLY A 99 -18.23 -17.17 -11.41
C GLY A 99 -17.63 -15.78 -11.16
N VAL A 100 -16.40 -15.77 -10.63
CA VAL A 100 -15.59 -14.57 -10.40
C VAL A 100 -14.28 -14.74 -11.16
N GLN A 101 -13.84 -13.71 -11.89
CA GLN A 101 -12.53 -13.73 -12.55
C GLN A 101 -11.40 -13.78 -11.52
N GLN A 102 -10.46 -14.67 -11.76
CA GLN A 102 -9.31 -14.91 -10.91
C GLN A 102 -8.05 -15.04 -11.79
N PRO A 103 -6.86 -14.69 -11.27
CA PRO A 103 -6.59 -14.14 -9.94
C PRO A 103 -7.06 -12.69 -9.77
N ILE A 104 -7.23 -12.26 -8.51
CA ILE A 104 -7.63 -10.91 -8.12
C ILE A 104 -6.38 -10.11 -7.73
N CYS A 105 -6.19 -8.91 -8.29
CA CYS A 105 -5.09 -8.03 -7.91
C CYS A 105 -5.47 -7.21 -6.67
N VAL A 106 -4.63 -7.29 -5.64
CA VAL A 106 -4.80 -6.60 -4.36
C VAL A 106 -3.51 -5.90 -3.94
N LEU A 107 -3.67 -4.85 -3.15
CA LEU A 107 -2.62 -4.17 -2.42
C LEU A 107 -2.57 -4.75 -1.00
N VAL A 108 -1.41 -5.28 -0.62
CA VAL A 108 -1.16 -5.84 0.71
C VAL A 108 -0.20 -4.92 1.48
N PRO A 109 -0.53 -4.50 2.71
CA PRO A 109 0.39 -3.70 3.50
C PRO A 109 1.63 -4.53 3.87
N ILE A 110 2.80 -4.15 3.38
CA ILE A 110 4.08 -4.69 3.83
C ILE A 110 4.35 -4.09 5.20
N ARG A 111 4.40 -4.94 6.23
CA ARG A 111 5.02 -4.55 7.49
C ARG A 111 6.52 -4.63 7.28
N VAL A 112 7.17 -3.48 7.12
CA VAL A 112 8.63 -3.41 7.25
C VAL A 112 8.93 -3.69 8.72
N THR A 113 9.21 -4.96 9.04
CA THR A 113 9.82 -5.30 10.32
C THR A 113 11.19 -4.65 10.35
N GLU A 114 11.36 -3.66 11.23
CA GLU A 114 12.67 -3.17 11.65
C GLU A 114 13.55 -4.40 11.94
N THR A 115 14.53 -4.65 11.07
CA THR A 115 15.56 -5.65 11.34
C THR A 115 16.32 -5.15 12.56
N SER A 116 16.15 -5.87 13.66
CA SER A 116 16.87 -5.68 14.91
C SER A 116 18.38 -5.77 14.65
N ALA A 117 19.05 -4.61 14.66
CA ALA A 117 20.49 -4.51 14.80
C ALA A 117 20.87 -4.92 16.24
N GLY A 118 20.88 -6.23 16.49
CA GLY A 118 21.54 -6.81 17.64
C GLY A 118 23.06 -6.75 17.44
N ILE A 119 23.68 -5.62 17.77
CA ILE A 119 25.13 -5.61 18.03
C ILE A 119 25.38 -6.14 19.44
N ALA A 120 25.49 -7.47 19.52
CA ALA A 120 26.01 -8.13 20.72
C ALA A 120 27.50 -7.77 20.88
N SER A 121 27.80 -7.30 22.08
CA SER A 121 29.10 -7.10 22.71
C SER A 121 30.10 -8.24 22.49
N GLY A 122 31.38 -7.88 22.32
CA GLY A 122 32.50 -8.83 22.37
C GLY A 122 33.85 -8.11 22.42
N THR A 123 34.19 -7.58 23.59
CA THR A 123 35.56 -7.16 23.95
C THR A 123 36.34 -8.38 24.42
N PRO A 124 37.59 -8.61 23.97
CA PRO A 124 38.55 -9.41 24.72
C PRO A 124 39.28 -8.59 25.79
#